data_AF-A0A256IYQ2-F1
#
_entry.id   AF-A0A256IYQ2-F1
#
_cell.length_a   1.000
_cell.length_b   1.000
_cell.length_c   1.000
_cell.angle_alpha   90.00
_cell.angle_beta   90.00
_cell.angle_gamma   90.00
#
_symmetry.space_group_name_H-M   'P 1'
#
loop_
_entity.id
_entity.type
_entity.pdbx_description
1 polymer ?
#
loop_
_entity_poly.entity_id
_entity_poly.type
_entity_poly.pdbx_seq_one_letter_code
_entity_poly.pdbx_strand_id
1 'polypeptide(L)'
;MKLKPTIHHMSITHLIDDIRGRLGGKPSEDDLVKLARCCYRENLLPENDQYMKKSELEDTFGDYLDTSLGTCIKNLRNGNILQYQVQGPDFLIIHERRDEIVNGEGLDILVTEEIEELVDHIQATDPDDESGDSAAVADGGEDVENEEDDNPTLRNVVSTALDVDESDVEDDLRTGDTTDRQSKLNDAVDAVEDNPAVATDGSYGKIRFIRNPHQYELTPRAVNLISA
;
A
#
# COMPACT_ATOMS: atom_id res chain seq x y z
N MET A 1 20.81 32.86 0.84
CA MET A 1 19.70 33.16 1.76
C MET A 1 18.49 33.49 0.90
N LYS A 2 17.66 32.49 0.57
CA LYS A 2 16.49 32.71 -0.29
C LYS A 2 15.43 33.47 0.51
N LEU A 3 15.05 34.64 0.01
CA LEU A 3 13.94 35.42 0.58
C LEU A 3 12.68 34.56 0.57
N LYS A 4 12.07 34.37 1.75
CA LYS A 4 10.70 33.88 1.85
C LYS A 4 9.81 34.84 1.06
N PRO A 5 8.94 34.36 0.15
CA PRO A 5 8.01 35.24 -0.54
C PRO A 5 7.12 35.91 0.50
N THR A 6 7.05 37.23 0.42
CA THR A 6 6.18 38.08 1.23
C THR A 6 4.75 37.62 1.02
N ILE A 7 4.07 37.14 2.07
CA ILE A 7 2.64 36.87 2.04
C ILE A 7 1.98 38.22 1.76
N HIS A 8 1.61 38.50 0.51
CA HIS A 8 0.65 39.56 0.23
C HIS A 8 -0.59 39.24 1.06
N HIS A 9 -1.05 40.21 1.84
CA HIS A 9 -2.22 40.10 2.70
C HIS A 9 -3.48 40.02 1.83
N MET A 10 -3.63 38.92 1.10
CA MET A 10 -4.80 38.62 0.30
C MET A 10 -5.91 38.17 1.25
N SER A 11 -7.04 38.86 1.15
CA SER A 11 -8.19 38.65 2.00
C SER A 11 -8.99 37.46 1.46
N ILE A 12 -8.94 36.33 2.17
CA ILE A 12 -9.73 35.12 1.86
C ILE A 12 -11.27 35.32 1.94
N THR A 13 -11.72 36.55 2.22
CA THR A 13 -13.13 36.90 2.45
C THR A 13 -14.03 36.52 1.27
N HIS A 14 -13.64 36.82 0.03
CA HIS A 14 -14.45 36.47 -1.14
C HIS A 14 -14.55 34.95 -1.37
N LEU A 15 -13.51 34.18 -1.02
CA LEU A 15 -13.58 32.72 -1.05
C LEU A 15 -14.58 32.20 0.01
N ILE A 16 -14.56 32.78 1.21
CA ILE A 16 -15.50 32.42 2.27
C ILE A 16 -16.93 32.74 1.86
N ASP A 17 -17.15 33.92 1.29
CA ASP A 17 -18.47 34.35 0.84
C ASP A 17 -18.98 33.46 -0.31
N ASP A 18 -18.11 33.01 -1.22
CA ASP A 18 -18.46 32.04 -2.25
C ASP A 18 -18.83 30.67 -1.65
N ILE A 19 -18.05 30.18 -0.68
CA ILE A 19 -18.34 28.92 0.03
C ILE A 19 -19.70 29.02 0.74
N ARG A 20 -19.93 30.08 1.53
CA ARG A 20 -21.19 30.27 2.25
C ARG A 20 -22.38 30.49 1.30
N GLY A 21 -22.19 31.25 0.23
CA GLY A 21 -23.23 31.56 -0.73
C GLY A 21 -23.63 30.37 -1.61
N ARG A 22 -22.68 29.50 -1.98
CA ARG A 22 -22.93 28.38 -2.92
C ARG A 22 -23.00 27.01 -2.27
N LEU A 23 -22.26 26.81 -1.18
CA LEU A 23 -22.14 25.52 -0.49
C LEU A 23 -22.74 25.56 0.92
N GLY A 24 -23.21 26.72 1.37
CA GLY A 24 -23.81 26.91 2.68
C GLY A 24 -25.20 26.27 2.85
N GLY A 25 -25.75 26.42 4.05
CA GLY A 25 -27.00 25.77 4.45
C GLY A 25 -26.84 24.28 4.78
N LYS A 26 -25.60 23.80 4.87
CA LYS A 26 -25.26 22.43 5.29
C LYS A 26 -24.61 22.47 6.67
N PRO A 27 -24.76 21.41 7.50
CA PRO A 27 -24.04 21.32 8.78
C PRO A 27 -22.52 21.45 8.68
N SER A 28 -21.95 21.15 7.50
CA SER A 28 -20.51 21.24 7.24
C SER A 28 -20.01 22.62 6.84
N GLU A 29 -20.88 23.63 6.69
CA GLU A 29 -20.50 24.94 6.14
C GLU A 29 -19.26 25.55 6.81
N ASP A 30 -19.24 25.59 8.14
CA ASP A 30 -18.11 26.13 8.90
C ASP A 30 -16.84 25.27 8.68
N ASP A 31 -16.97 23.95 8.60
CA ASP A 31 -15.85 23.05 8.32
C ASP A 31 -15.32 23.19 6.89
N LEU A 32 -16.18 23.50 5.91
CA LEU A 32 -15.74 23.82 4.54
C LEU A 32 -14.88 25.08 4.55
N VAL A 33 -15.27 26.10 5.32
CA VAL A 33 -14.51 27.33 5.47
C VAL A 33 -13.20 27.09 6.22
N LYS A 34 -13.22 26.30 7.30
CA LYS A 34 -12.01 25.92 8.06
C LYS A 34 -11.01 25.22 7.13
N LEU A 35 -11.44 24.18 6.41
CA LEU A 35 -10.58 23.42 5.53
C LEU A 35 -10.01 24.28 4.39
N ALA A 36 -10.82 25.10 3.72
CA ALA A 36 -10.34 25.98 2.66
C ALA A 36 -9.30 27.01 3.16
N ARG A 37 -9.50 27.57 4.36
CA ARG A 37 -8.51 28.44 5.02
C ARG A 37 -7.22 27.71 5.35
N CYS A 38 -7.31 26.49 5.85
CA CYS A 38 -6.15 25.66 6.12
C CYS A 38 -5.34 25.38 4.85
N CYS A 39 -6.01 24.99 3.75
CA CYS A 39 -5.34 24.79 2.45
C CYS A 39 -4.63 26.05 1.95
N TYR A 40 -5.27 27.23 2.10
CA TYR A 40 -4.61 28.50 1.75
C TYR A 40 -3.40 28.80 2.65
N ARG A 41 -3.52 28.57 3.96
CA ARG A 41 -2.45 28.80 4.93
C ARG A 41 -1.23 27.91 4.67
N GLU A 42 -1.44 26.65 4.34
CA GLU A 42 -0.37 25.71 3.94
C GLU A 42 0.09 25.92 2.49
N ASN A 43 -0.39 26.98 1.83
CA ASN A 43 0.05 27.38 0.50
C ASN A 43 -0.21 26.31 -0.57
N LEU A 44 -1.27 25.50 -0.40
CA LEU A 44 -1.70 24.44 -1.33
C LEU A 44 -2.35 25.07 -2.57
N LEU A 45 -1.56 25.78 -3.36
CA LEU A 45 -1.98 26.51 -4.55
C LEU A 45 -1.33 25.86 -5.78
N PRO A 46 -2.01 25.90 -6.95
CA PRO A 46 -1.47 25.29 -8.17
C PRO A 46 -0.11 25.86 -8.62
N GLU A 47 0.21 27.10 -8.23
CA GLU A 47 1.46 27.77 -8.62
C GLU A 47 2.67 27.37 -7.77
N ASN A 48 2.46 26.73 -6.62
CA ASN A 48 3.53 26.47 -5.64
C ASN A 48 4.05 25.04 -5.67
N ASP A 49 3.51 24.18 -6.55
CA ASP A 49 3.78 22.74 -6.57
C ASP A 49 3.63 22.08 -5.18
N GLN A 50 2.75 22.64 -4.34
CA GLN A 50 2.53 22.19 -2.98
C GLN A 50 1.14 21.57 -2.86
N TYR A 51 1.11 20.34 -2.38
CA TYR A 51 -0.08 19.52 -2.27
C TYR A 51 -0.03 18.69 -0.99
N MET A 52 -1.18 18.17 -0.57
CA MET A 52 -1.27 17.23 0.54
C MET A 52 -2.16 16.04 0.17
N LYS A 53 -1.75 14.84 0.58
CA LYS A 53 -2.57 13.63 0.50
C LYS A 53 -3.74 13.73 1.46
N LYS A 54 -4.78 12.91 1.26
CA LYS A 54 -5.91 12.85 2.20
C LYS A 54 -5.46 12.54 3.63
N SER A 55 -4.53 11.60 3.81
CA SER A 55 -3.99 11.24 5.12
C SER A 55 -3.29 12.43 5.78
N GLU A 56 -2.45 13.14 5.05
CA GLU A 56 -1.75 14.35 5.55
C GLU A 56 -2.75 15.46 5.92
N LEU A 57 -3.81 15.65 5.13
CA LEU A 57 -4.90 16.57 5.47
C LEU A 57 -5.66 16.13 6.72
N GLU A 58 -5.85 14.83 6.93
CA GLU A 58 -6.52 14.26 8.11
C GLU A 58 -5.65 14.45 9.36
N ASP A 59 -4.36 14.11 9.26
CA ASP A 59 -3.41 14.27 10.36
C ASP A 59 -3.22 15.74 10.74
N THR A 60 -3.27 16.65 9.77
CA THR A 60 -3.06 18.08 10.02
C THR A 60 -4.35 18.79 10.45
N PHE A 61 -5.50 18.44 9.89
CA PHE A 61 -6.75 19.20 10.04
C PHE A 61 -7.94 18.42 10.58
N GLY A 62 -7.90 17.10 10.62
CA GLY A 62 -9.03 16.24 10.99
C GLY A 62 -9.65 16.64 12.31
N ASP A 63 -8.82 16.84 13.34
CA ASP A 63 -9.25 17.23 14.69
C ASP A 63 -9.92 18.62 14.78
N TYR A 64 -9.76 19.47 13.76
CA TYR A 64 -10.36 20.82 13.72
C TYR A 64 -11.73 20.83 13.03
N LEU A 65 -12.13 19.73 12.41
CA LEU A 65 -13.36 19.62 11.65
C LEU A 65 -14.39 18.83 12.46
N ASP A 66 -15.60 19.38 12.58
CA ASP A 66 -16.71 18.69 13.23
C ASP A 66 -17.31 17.61 12.28
N THR A 67 -17.14 17.82 10.98
CA THR A 67 -17.52 16.92 9.90
C THR A 67 -16.31 16.16 9.38
N SER A 68 -16.49 14.86 9.06
CA SER A 68 -15.44 14.04 8.42
C SER A 68 -14.76 14.77 7.23
N LEU A 69 -13.43 14.76 7.21
CA LEU A 69 -12.63 15.39 6.16
C LEU A 69 -13.07 14.94 4.75
N GLY A 70 -13.38 13.66 4.58
CA GLY A 70 -13.85 13.12 3.30
C GLY A 70 -15.11 13.82 2.76
N THR A 71 -16.03 14.18 3.66
CA THR A 71 -17.24 14.94 3.30
C THR A 71 -16.89 16.38 2.93
N CYS A 72 -15.99 17.02 3.68
CA CYS A 72 -15.51 18.37 3.41
C CYS A 72 -14.81 18.45 2.04
N ILE A 73 -13.87 17.55 1.77
CA ILE A 73 -13.18 17.42 0.47
C ILE A 73 -14.20 17.24 -0.65
N LYS A 74 -15.15 16.31 -0.50
CA LYS A 74 -16.19 16.06 -1.51
C LYS A 74 -17.00 17.32 -1.82
N ASN A 75 -17.44 18.04 -0.79
CA ASN A 75 -18.24 19.25 -0.95
C ASN A 75 -17.43 20.40 -1.57
N LEU A 76 -16.19 20.63 -1.12
CA LEU A 76 -15.31 21.64 -1.70
C LEU A 76 -14.95 21.34 -3.16
N ARG A 77 -14.76 20.07 -3.51
CA ARG A 77 -14.56 19.64 -4.90
C ARG A 77 -15.79 19.88 -5.77
N ASN A 78 -16.97 19.49 -5.29
CA ASN A 78 -18.23 19.78 -5.99
C ASN A 78 -18.46 21.28 -6.18
N GLY A 79 -17.96 22.09 -5.23
CA GLY A 79 -17.96 23.55 -5.31
C GLY A 79 -16.86 24.16 -6.18
N ASN A 80 -16.00 23.35 -6.81
CA ASN A 80 -14.84 23.77 -7.58
C ASN A 80 -13.89 24.69 -6.77
N ILE A 81 -13.70 24.37 -5.49
CA ILE A 81 -12.78 25.05 -4.56
C ILE A 81 -11.50 24.23 -4.35
N LEU A 82 -11.62 22.90 -4.23
CA LEU A 82 -10.49 21.97 -4.22
C LEU A 82 -10.44 21.17 -5.53
N GLN A 83 -9.24 20.83 -5.96
CA GLN A 83 -8.96 19.81 -6.99
C GLN A 83 -8.00 18.76 -6.44
N TYR A 84 -7.82 17.69 -7.21
CA TYR A 84 -6.75 16.75 -6.95
C TYR A 84 -5.98 16.45 -8.22
N GLN A 85 -4.74 16.03 -8.04
CA GLN A 85 -3.89 15.44 -9.05
C GLN A 85 -3.30 14.12 -8.54
N VAL A 86 -2.79 13.31 -9.46
CA VAL A 86 -1.98 12.13 -9.17
C VAL A 86 -0.62 12.40 -9.79
N GLN A 87 0.44 12.38 -8.99
CA GLN A 87 1.79 12.56 -9.49
C GLN A 87 2.44 11.23 -9.83
N GLY A 88 2.79 11.04 -11.09
CA GLY A 88 3.39 9.81 -11.58
C GLY A 88 2.32 8.78 -12.00
N PRO A 89 2.61 7.47 -11.86
CA PRO A 89 1.72 6.41 -12.33
C PRO A 89 0.46 6.30 -11.45
N ASP A 90 -0.60 5.71 -12.00
CA ASP A 90 -1.85 5.45 -11.26
C ASP A 90 -1.66 4.49 -10.07
N PHE A 91 -0.66 3.62 -10.17
CA PHE A 91 -0.30 2.64 -9.15
C PHE A 91 1.19 2.74 -8.82
N LEU A 92 1.49 2.69 -7.52
CA LEU A 92 2.83 2.52 -7.01
C LEU A 92 3.08 1.04 -6.77
N ILE A 93 4.26 0.57 -7.17
CA ILE A 93 4.72 -0.79 -6.92
C ILE A 93 5.62 -0.73 -5.70
N ILE A 94 5.21 -1.36 -4.61
CA ILE A 94 5.93 -1.41 -3.34
C ILE A 94 6.61 -2.76 -3.23
N HIS A 95 7.92 -2.75 -3.00
CA HIS A 95 8.68 -3.93 -2.67
C HIS A 95 8.85 -3.98 -1.15
N GLU A 96 8.14 -4.88 -0.45
CA GLU A 96 8.07 -4.85 1.01
C GLU A 96 9.42 -5.12 1.67
N ARG A 97 10.17 -6.12 1.20
CA ARG A 97 11.50 -6.44 1.72
C ARG A 97 12.52 -5.29 1.59
N ARG A 98 12.46 -4.52 0.50
CA ARG A 98 13.33 -3.35 0.26
C ARG A 98 12.79 -2.08 0.92
N ASP A 99 11.52 -2.06 1.32
CA ASP A 99 10.78 -0.88 1.78
C ASP A 99 10.85 0.30 0.78
N GLU A 100 10.73 -0.01 -0.51
CA GLU A 100 10.94 0.95 -1.61
C GLU A 100 9.83 0.93 -2.68
N ILE A 101 9.66 2.08 -3.35
CA ILE A 101 8.80 2.22 -4.54
C ILE A 101 9.66 1.92 -5.77
N VAL A 102 9.32 0.86 -6.50
CA VAL A 102 10.13 0.29 -7.61
C VAL A 102 9.50 0.52 -8.99
N ASN A 103 8.68 1.57 -9.14
CA ASN A 103 8.06 1.90 -10.41
C ASN A 103 9.09 2.15 -11.52
N GLY A 104 8.98 1.41 -12.62
CA GLY A 104 9.88 1.51 -13.77
C GLY A 104 11.01 0.48 -13.75
N GLU A 105 11.17 -0.26 -12.65
CA GLU A 105 11.94 -1.49 -12.65
C GLU A 105 11.15 -2.61 -13.34
N GLY A 106 11.87 -3.61 -13.87
CA GLY A 106 11.25 -4.75 -14.51
C GLY A 106 10.53 -5.61 -13.47
N LEU A 107 9.21 -5.42 -13.32
CA LEU A 107 8.37 -6.17 -12.38
C LEU A 107 8.61 -7.68 -12.48
N ASP A 108 8.76 -8.19 -13.69
CA ASP A 108 9.04 -9.59 -13.98
C ASP A 108 10.29 -10.12 -13.27
N ILE A 109 11.35 -9.30 -13.26
CA ILE A 109 12.63 -9.63 -12.63
C ILE A 109 12.44 -9.62 -11.11
N LEU A 110 11.80 -8.59 -10.56
CA LEU A 110 11.56 -8.47 -9.12
C LEU A 110 10.72 -9.64 -8.58
N VAL A 111 9.62 -9.98 -9.27
CA VAL A 111 8.76 -11.11 -8.89
C VAL A 111 9.54 -12.42 -8.95
N THR A 112 10.35 -12.61 -9.99
CA THR A 112 11.17 -13.81 -10.11
C THR A 112 12.21 -13.89 -9.00
N GLU A 113 12.91 -12.79 -8.68
CA GLU A 113 13.88 -12.74 -7.58
C GLU A 113 13.24 -13.15 -6.24
N GLU A 114 12.08 -12.59 -5.88
CA GLU A 114 11.42 -12.92 -4.61
C GLU A 114 10.84 -14.35 -4.59
N ILE A 115 10.42 -14.89 -5.74
CA ILE A 115 10.00 -16.30 -5.85
C ILE A 115 11.18 -17.24 -5.62
N GLU A 116 12.35 -16.97 -6.22
CA GLU A 116 13.51 -17.83 -6.03
C GLU A 116 14.00 -17.80 -4.58
N GLU A 117 13.99 -16.64 -3.90
CA GLU A 117 14.31 -16.56 -2.47
C GLU A 117 13.32 -17.36 -1.60
N LEU A 118 12.01 -17.31 -1.92
CA LEU A 118 11.01 -18.15 -1.24
C LEU A 118 11.25 -19.64 -1.49
N VAL A 119 11.57 -20.03 -2.72
CA VAL A 119 11.87 -21.43 -3.05
C VAL A 119 13.13 -21.91 -2.35
N ASP A 120 14.19 -21.11 -2.32
CA ASP A 120 15.42 -21.43 -1.58
C ASP A 120 15.13 -21.65 -0.09
N HIS A 121 14.26 -20.85 0.52
CA HIS A 121 13.84 -21.03 1.91
C HIS A 121 13.02 -22.31 2.12
N ILE A 122 12.10 -22.64 1.19
CA ILE A 122 11.36 -23.91 1.20
C ILE A 122 12.36 -25.08 1.17
N GLN A 123 13.28 -25.09 0.22
CA GLN A 123 14.25 -26.17 0.05
C GLN A 123 15.22 -26.30 1.23
N ALA A 124 15.62 -25.19 1.86
CA ALA A 124 16.50 -25.23 3.03
C ALA A 124 15.80 -25.76 4.29
N THR A 125 14.47 -25.75 4.32
CA THR A 125 13.65 -26.20 5.45
C THR A 125 13.08 -27.60 5.22
N ASP A 126 13.07 -28.08 3.97
CA ASP A 126 12.69 -29.44 3.66
C ASP A 126 13.59 -30.43 4.42
N PRO A 127 13.03 -31.51 4.99
CA PRO A 127 13.84 -32.53 5.65
C PRO A 127 14.79 -33.17 4.64
N ASP A 128 16.08 -33.30 5.00
CA ASP A 128 17.08 -33.94 4.16
C ASP A 128 16.61 -35.34 3.75
N ASP A 129 16.39 -35.54 2.45
CA ASP A 129 16.16 -36.86 1.84
C ASP A 129 17.48 -37.69 1.76
N GLU A 130 18.54 -37.27 2.46
CA GLU A 130 19.77 -38.05 2.69
C GLU A 130 19.54 -39.17 3.71
N SER A 131 18.58 -40.05 3.40
CA SER A 131 18.67 -41.46 3.76
C SER A 131 18.72 -42.31 2.50
N GLY A 132 19.60 -41.92 1.58
CA GLY A 132 20.11 -42.75 0.49
C GLY A 132 21.10 -43.83 0.96
N ASP A 133 20.85 -44.46 2.11
CA ASP A 133 21.46 -45.77 2.40
C ASP A 133 20.41 -46.85 2.16
N SER A 134 20.65 -47.63 1.11
CA SER A 134 19.96 -48.88 0.82
C SER A 134 20.27 -49.89 1.94
N ALA A 135 19.67 -49.70 3.12
CA ALA A 135 19.48 -50.78 4.06
C ALA A 135 18.14 -51.46 3.72
N ALA A 136 18.22 -52.52 2.93
CA ALA A 136 17.16 -53.52 2.91
C ALA A 136 17.06 -54.12 4.32
N VAL A 137 16.23 -53.53 5.17
CA VAL A 137 15.88 -54.07 6.48
C VAL A 137 14.60 -54.88 6.32
N ALA A 138 14.79 -56.19 6.16
CA ALA A 138 13.73 -57.15 6.40
C ALA A 138 13.75 -57.51 7.89
N ASP A 139 12.86 -56.91 8.68
CA ASP A 139 12.26 -57.57 9.84
C ASP A 139 10.92 -56.89 10.16
N GLY A 140 9.87 -57.69 10.30
CA GLY A 140 8.56 -57.19 10.66
C GLY A 140 8.53 -56.88 12.14
N GLY A 141 8.07 -55.68 12.50
CA GLY A 141 7.87 -55.37 13.91
C GLY A 141 7.66 -53.90 14.18
N GLU A 142 6.37 -53.57 14.37
CA GLU A 142 5.87 -52.42 15.13
C GLU A 142 6.07 -51.04 14.46
N ASP A 143 4.95 -50.53 13.94
CA ASP A 143 4.75 -49.11 13.66
C ASP A 143 5.00 -48.35 14.97
N VAL A 144 6.25 -47.92 15.16
CA VAL A 144 6.54 -46.82 16.08
C VAL A 144 5.95 -45.60 15.39
N GLU A 145 4.72 -45.27 15.79
CA GLU A 145 4.15 -43.94 15.64
C GLU A 145 5.20 -42.96 16.17
N ASN A 146 6.03 -42.44 15.27
CA ASN A 146 6.81 -41.24 15.57
C ASN A 146 5.75 -40.21 15.93
N GLU A 147 5.78 -39.77 17.19
CA GLU A 147 4.94 -38.67 17.69
C GLU A 147 4.98 -37.57 16.62
N GLU A 148 3.84 -37.41 15.94
CA GLU A 148 3.65 -36.46 14.85
C GLU A 148 4.08 -35.09 15.39
N ASP A 149 5.19 -34.57 14.86
CA ASP A 149 5.52 -33.17 14.99
C ASP A 149 4.44 -32.44 14.18
N ASP A 150 3.31 -32.18 14.85
CA ASP A 150 2.03 -31.68 14.34
C ASP A 150 2.15 -30.24 13.76
N ASN A 151 3.39 -29.76 13.59
CA ASN A 151 3.70 -28.47 13.01
C ASN A 151 3.85 -28.62 11.48
N PRO A 152 3.07 -27.85 10.69
CA PRO A 152 3.19 -27.90 9.24
C PRO A 152 4.58 -27.43 8.80
N THR A 153 5.14 -28.08 7.79
CA THR A 153 6.36 -27.61 7.12
C THR A 153 6.08 -26.32 6.34
N LEU A 154 7.12 -25.54 6.04
CA LEU A 154 6.99 -24.36 5.18
C LEU A 154 6.35 -24.72 3.83
N ARG A 155 6.76 -25.85 3.22
CA ARG A 155 6.17 -26.37 1.98
C ARG A 155 4.68 -26.67 2.12
N ASN A 156 4.26 -27.29 3.23
CA ASN A 156 2.86 -27.59 3.51
C ASN A 156 1.99 -26.33 3.66
N VAL A 157 2.54 -25.29 4.30
CA VAL A 157 1.83 -24.00 4.44
C VAL A 157 1.62 -23.35 3.07
N VAL A 158 2.66 -23.32 2.24
CA VAL A 158 2.59 -22.71 0.91
C VAL A 158 1.69 -23.53 -0.03
N SER A 159 1.78 -24.87 -0.01
CA SER A 159 0.94 -25.73 -0.83
C SER A 159 -0.55 -25.55 -0.53
N THR A 160 -0.89 -25.44 0.76
CA THR A 160 -2.25 -25.16 1.22
C THR A 160 -2.74 -23.80 0.74
N ALA A 161 -1.88 -22.78 0.77
CA ALA A 161 -2.23 -21.43 0.33
C ALA A 161 -2.49 -21.35 -1.18
N LEU A 162 -1.72 -22.10 -1.97
CA LEU A 162 -1.82 -22.14 -3.43
C LEU A 162 -2.83 -23.16 -3.96
N ASP A 163 -3.39 -24.02 -3.09
CA ASP A 163 -4.28 -25.14 -3.46
C ASP A 163 -3.63 -26.09 -4.48
N VAL A 164 -2.37 -26.46 -4.22
CA VAL A 164 -1.57 -27.38 -5.04
C VAL A 164 -0.93 -28.47 -4.19
N ASP A 165 -0.48 -29.54 -4.82
CA ASP A 165 0.31 -30.57 -4.14
C ASP A 165 1.69 -30.04 -3.73
N GLU A 166 2.24 -30.51 -2.61
CA GLU A 166 3.55 -30.07 -2.08
C GLU A 166 4.70 -30.25 -3.08
N SER A 167 4.62 -31.25 -3.96
CA SER A 167 5.61 -31.49 -5.03
C SER A 167 5.58 -30.41 -6.11
N ASP A 168 4.44 -29.73 -6.28
CA ASP A 168 4.17 -28.85 -7.41
C ASP A 168 4.29 -27.38 -7.02
N VAL A 169 4.47 -27.07 -5.72
CA VAL A 169 4.60 -25.69 -5.18
C VAL A 169 5.59 -24.85 -5.97
N GLU A 170 6.79 -25.39 -6.20
CA GLU A 170 7.88 -24.71 -6.87
C GLU A 170 7.58 -24.38 -8.34
N ASP A 171 7.01 -25.35 -9.05
CA ASP A 171 6.64 -25.19 -10.45
C ASP A 171 5.43 -24.25 -10.58
N ASP A 172 4.49 -24.32 -9.64
CA ASP A 172 3.31 -23.46 -9.65
C ASP A 172 3.68 -21.99 -9.40
N LEU A 173 4.56 -21.71 -8.42
CA LEU A 173 5.09 -20.36 -8.16
C LEU A 173 5.75 -19.76 -9.42
N ARG A 174 6.46 -20.58 -10.20
CA ARG A 174 7.17 -20.15 -11.42
C ARG A 174 6.29 -20.10 -12.66
N THR A 175 5.06 -20.60 -12.60
CA THR A 175 4.16 -20.72 -13.76
C THR A 175 3.10 -19.63 -13.77
N GLY A 176 2.90 -19.04 -14.95
CA GLY A 176 1.89 -18.00 -15.18
C GLY A 176 2.50 -16.72 -15.74
N ASP A 177 1.65 -15.72 -16.00
CA ASP A 177 2.17 -14.39 -16.33
C ASP A 177 2.75 -13.69 -15.08
N THR A 178 3.39 -12.53 -15.27
CA THR A 178 4.04 -11.81 -14.16
C THR A 178 3.04 -11.43 -13.05
N THR A 179 1.78 -11.14 -13.39
CA THR A 179 0.76 -10.76 -12.40
C THR A 179 0.27 -11.99 -11.65
N ASP A 180 0.08 -13.10 -12.36
CA ASP A 180 -0.29 -14.38 -11.74
C ASP A 180 0.77 -14.81 -10.72
N ARG A 181 2.05 -14.81 -11.14
CA ARG A 181 3.18 -15.17 -10.27
C ARG A 181 3.33 -14.24 -9.08
N GLN A 182 3.10 -12.93 -9.27
CA GLN A 182 3.10 -11.96 -8.18
C GLN A 182 1.97 -12.22 -7.18
N SER A 183 0.78 -12.60 -7.64
CA SER A 183 -0.32 -12.98 -6.75
C SER A 183 0.06 -14.20 -5.92
N LYS A 184 0.52 -15.27 -6.57
CA LYS A 184 0.94 -16.51 -5.89
C LYS A 184 2.03 -16.27 -4.85
N LEU A 185 3.05 -15.48 -5.22
CA LEU A 185 4.09 -15.05 -4.28
C LEU A 185 3.46 -14.38 -3.06
N ASN A 186 2.62 -13.37 -3.26
CA ASN A 186 2.03 -12.64 -2.13
C ASN A 186 1.15 -13.54 -1.25
N ASP A 187 0.34 -14.40 -1.86
CA ASP A 187 -0.52 -15.36 -1.14
C ASP A 187 0.32 -16.34 -0.30
N ALA A 188 1.44 -16.82 -0.86
CA ALA A 188 2.39 -17.66 -0.13
C ALA A 188 3.06 -16.91 1.03
N VAL A 189 3.50 -15.66 0.83
CA VAL A 189 4.10 -14.86 1.90
C VAL A 189 3.09 -14.55 3.00
N ASP A 190 1.85 -14.17 2.66
CA ASP A 190 0.76 -13.99 3.64
C ASP A 190 0.55 -15.26 4.47
N ALA A 191 0.49 -16.44 3.82
CA ALA A 191 0.29 -17.71 4.52
C ALA A 191 1.44 -18.06 5.49
N VAL A 192 2.68 -17.74 5.13
CA VAL A 192 3.83 -17.96 6.01
C VAL A 192 3.84 -16.97 7.17
N GLU A 193 3.57 -15.69 6.93
CA GLU A 193 3.54 -14.67 7.98
C GLU A 193 2.39 -14.88 8.97
N ASP A 194 1.24 -15.38 8.50
CA ASP A 194 0.08 -15.66 9.34
C ASP A 194 0.19 -16.98 10.12
N ASN A 195 1.16 -17.85 9.78
CA ASN A 195 1.35 -19.14 10.44
C ASN A 195 2.46 -19.11 11.50
N PRO A 196 2.12 -19.11 12.81
CA PRO A 196 3.12 -19.04 13.88
C PRO A 196 3.99 -20.29 14.03
N ALA A 197 3.62 -21.41 13.39
CA ALA A 197 4.39 -22.66 13.45
C ALA A 197 5.60 -22.64 12.51
N VAL A 198 5.62 -21.75 11.53
CA VAL A 198 6.71 -21.60 10.56
C VAL A 198 7.38 -20.25 10.76
N ALA A 199 8.72 -20.24 10.81
CA ALA A 199 9.46 -19.00 10.91
C ALA A 199 9.73 -18.45 9.51
N THR A 200 9.47 -17.15 9.30
CA THR A 200 10.05 -16.43 8.17
C THR A 200 11.49 -16.04 8.49
N ASP A 201 12.37 -16.10 7.50
CA ASP A 201 13.76 -15.65 7.60
C ASP A 201 13.97 -14.21 7.06
N GLY A 202 12.91 -13.61 6.49
CA GLY A 202 12.93 -12.28 5.88
C GLY A 202 13.73 -12.19 4.56
N SER A 203 14.06 -13.32 3.93
CA SER A 203 14.79 -13.38 2.66
C SER A 203 13.95 -12.95 1.45
N TYR A 204 12.63 -13.11 1.54
CA TYR A 204 11.63 -12.70 0.55
C TYR A 204 10.57 -11.78 1.17
N GLY A 205 9.83 -11.07 0.32
CA GLY A 205 8.68 -10.29 0.72
C GLY A 205 7.72 -10.03 -0.44
N LYS A 206 6.61 -9.36 -0.14
CA LYS A 206 5.56 -9.11 -1.13
C LYS A 206 5.95 -8.00 -2.09
N ILE A 207 5.39 -8.09 -3.28
CA ILE A 207 5.35 -6.99 -4.25
C ILE A 207 3.90 -6.53 -4.38
N ARG A 208 3.63 -5.28 -4.02
CA ARG A 208 2.25 -4.78 -3.88
C ARG A 208 1.96 -3.60 -4.79
N PHE A 209 0.78 -3.62 -5.39
CA PHE A 209 0.24 -2.50 -6.12
C PHE A 209 -0.67 -1.69 -5.20
N ILE A 210 -0.22 -0.49 -4.85
CA ILE A 210 -1.06 0.47 -4.13
C ILE A 210 -1.49 1.57 -5.09
N ARG A 211 -2.74 2.04 -4.97
CA ARG A 211 -3.17 3.21 -5.74
C ARG A 211 -2.35 4.41 -5.30
N ASN A 212 -1.84 5.16 -6.27
CA ASN A 212 -1.14 6.39 -5.99
C ASN A 212 -2.12 7.39 -5.35
N PRO A 213 -1.83 7.91 -4.14
CA PRO A 213 -2.78 8.74 -3.40
C PRO A 213 -3.07 10.04 -4.14
N HIS A 214 -4.35 10.43 -4.13
CA HIS A 214 -4.75 11.76 -4.59
C HIS A 214 -4.07 12.84 -3.76
N GLN A 215 -3.54 13.84 -4.46
CA GLN A 215 -2.88 15.00 -3.90
C GLN A 215 -3.78 16.21 -4.10
N TYR A 216 -4.20 16.84 -3.00
CA TYR A 216 -5.20 17.89 -2.98
C TYR A 216 -4.58 19.29 -2.92
N GLU A 217 -5.18 20.22 -3.66
CA GLU A 217 -4.82 21.63 -3.70
C GLU A 217 -6.05 22.49 -4.01
N LEU A 218 -5.95 23.80 -3.77
CA LEU A 218 -6.98 24.77 -4.18
C LEU A 218 -7.04 24.89 -5.70
N THR A 219 -8.22 25.14 -6.25
CA THR A 219 -8.38 25.37 -7.69
C THR A 219 -7.88 26.78 -8.08
N PRO A 220 -7.49 27.01 -9.35
CA PRO A 220 -7.21 28.35 -9.86
C PRO A 220 -8.37 29.33 -9.62
N ARG A 221 -9.62 28.83 -9.65
CA ARG A 221 -10.80 29.64 -9.30
C ARG A 221 -10.78 30.07 -7.84
N ALA A 222 -10.48 29.18 -6.90
CA ALA A 222 -10.37 29.53 -5.49
C ALA A 222 -9.26 30.56 -5.25
N VAL A 223 -8.12 30.43 -5.95
CA VAL A 223 -7.03 31.41 -5.91
C VAL A 223 -7.47 32.78 -6.45
N ASN A 224 -8.23 32.80 -7.56
CA ASN A 224 -8.80 34.04 -8.10
C ASN A 224 -9.75 34.71 -7.11
N LEU A 225 -10.54 33.94 -6.35
CA LEU A 225 -11.41 34.48 -5.31
C LEU A 225 -10.59 35.06 -4.15
N ILE A 226 -9.46 34.48 -3.79
CA ILE A 226 -8.56 35.01 -2.74
C ILE A 226 -7.86 36.31 -3.20
N SER A 227 -7.55 36.39 -4.49
CA SER A 227 -6.86 37.53 -5.12
C SER A 227 -7.79 38.69 -5.52
N ALA A 228 -9.11 38.49 -5.47
CA ALA A 228 -10.14 39.47 -5.80
C ALA A 228 -10.38 40.44 -4.64
#